data_AF-A0A965JHQ5-F1
#
_entry.id   AF-A0A965JHQ5-F1
#
_cell.length_a   1.000
_cell.length_b   1.000
_cell.length_c   1.000
_cell.angle_alpha   90.00
_cell.angle_beta   90.00
_cell.angle_gamma   90.00
#
_symmetry.space_group_name_H-M   'P 1'
#
loop_
_entity.id
_entity.type
_entity.pdbx_description
1 polymer ?
#
loop_
_entity_poly.entity_id
_entity_poly.type
_entity_poly.pdbx_seq_one_letter_code
_entity_poly.pdbx_strand_id
1 'polypeptide(L)' 'VVPRASVLVNLDREGLSQVNAFDRVIEVVSLEDDDKEAARHRWRRYKALGLDCQHHQV' A
#
# COMPACT_ATOMS: atom_id res chain seq x y z
N VAL A 1 -15.20 15.84 -16.40
CA VAL A 1 -13.89 15.27 -16.04
C VAL A 1 -14.07 14.47 -14.77
N VAL A 2 -13.76 13.17 -14.76
CA VAL A 2 -13.81 12.38 -13.52
C VAL A 2 -12.57 12.76 -12.70
N PRO A 3 -12.70 13.14 -11.42
CA PRO A 3 -11.54 13.46 -10.60
C PRO A 3 -10.63 12.24 -10.52
N ARG A 4 -9.35 12.41 -10.84
CA ARG A 4 -8.36 11.36 -10.55
C ARG A 4 -8.14 11.37 -9.05
N ALA A 5 -8.39 10.25 -8.38
CA ALA A 5 -8.07 10.11 -6.97
C ALA A 5 -6.54 10.15 -6.80
N SER A 6 -6.03 11.13 -6.06
CA SER A 6 -4.59 11.26 -5.77
C SER A 6 -4.09 10.28 -4.72
N VAL A 7 -4.98 9.73 -3.90
CA VAL A 7 -4.64 8.83 -2.78
C VAL A 7 -5.37 7.51 -2.92
N LEU A 8 -4.62 6.42 -2.85
CA LEU A 8 -5.13 5.07 -2.67
C LEU A 8 -5.04 4.69 -1.19
N VAL A 9 -6.14 4.24 -0.60
CA VAL A 9 -6.14 3.56 0.69
C VAL A 9 -6.46 2.09 0.43
N ASN A 10 -5.49 1.22 0.65
CA ASN A 10 -5.68 -0.21 0.52
C ASN A 10 -6.06 -0.81 1.88
N LEU A 11 -7.24 -1.42 1.94
CA LEU A 11 -7.76 -2.16 3.10
C LEU A 11 -7.79 -3.68 2.85
N ASP A 12 -7.43 -4.10 1.64
CA ASP A 12 -7.41 -5.50 1.25
C ASP A 12 -6.04 -6.12 1.57
N ARG A 13 -6.03 -7.42 1.82
CA ARG A 13 -4.81 -8.22 1.99
C ARG A 13 -4.01 -8.24 0.68
N GLU A 14 -4.67 -8.10 -0.46
CA GLU A 14 -4.02 -7.90 -1.75
C GLU A 14 -3.88 -6.40 -2.08
N GLY A 15 -2.74 -6.01 -2.64
CA GLY A 15 -2.54 -4.64 -3.12
C GLY A 15 -2.88 -4.52 -4.60
N LEU A 16 -3.26 -3.33 -5.05
CA LEU A 16 -3.48 -3.07 -6.48
C LEU A 16 -2.18 -3.23 -7.29
N SER A 17 -2.30 -3.69 -8.53
CA SER A 17 -1.16 -3.76 -9.47
C SER A 17 -0.71 -2.37 -9.96
N GLN A 18 -1.62 -1.40 -9.99
CA GLN A 18 -1.43 -0.06 -10.56
C GLN A 18 -1.20 1.02 -9.48
N VAL A 19 -0.40 0.73 -8.46
CA VAL A 19 -0.11 1.70 -7.38
C VAL A 19 0.53 3.00 -7.87
N ASN A 20 1.29 2.96 -8.97
CA ASN A 20 1.92 4.15 -9.57
C ASN A 20 0.90 5.08 -10.26
N ALA A 21 -0.38 4.71 -10.32
CA ALA A 21 -1.42 5.59 -10.83
C ALA A 21 -1.81 6.69 -9.82
N PHE A 22 -1.38 6.57 -8.56
CA PHE A 22 -1.73 7.45 -7.44
C PHE A 22 -0.49 8.22 -6.97
N ASP A 23 -0.71 9.45 -6.50
CA ASP A 23 0.35 10.28 -5.92
C ASP A 23 0.78 9.75 -4.55
N ARG A 24 -0.13 9.07 -3.83
CA ARG A 24 0.13 8.46 -2.53
C ARG A 24 -0.63 7.14 -2.36
N VAL A 25 0.00 6.18 -1.70
CA VAL A 25 -0.61 4.92 -1.28
C VAL A 25 -0.51 4.81 0.24
N ILE A 26 -1.61 4.45 0.88
CA ILE A 26 -1.71 4.17 2.31
C ILE A 26 -2.17 2.72 2.45
N GLU A 27 -1.38 1.92 3.14
CA GLU A 27 -1.70 0.54 3.49
C GLU A 27 -2.17 0.52 4.94
N VAL A 28 -3.39 0.05 5.19
CA VAL A 28 -3.86 -0.21 6.55
C VAL A 28 -3.69 -1.69 6.83
N VAL A 29 -2.95 -2.02 7.88
CA VAL A 29 -2.56 -3.40 8.22
C VAL A 29 -3.03 -3.66 9.63
N SER A 30 -3.80 -4.74 9.81
CA SER A 30 -4.24 -5.16 11.15
C SER A 30 -3.06 -5.70 11.97
N LEU A 31 -3.30 -5.99 13.24
CA LEU A 31 -2.30 -6.61 14.11
C LEU A 31 -2.24 -8.15 13.94
N GLU A 32 -3.10 -8.74 13.12
CA GLU A 32 -3.08 -10.17 12.83
C GLU A 32 -1.81 -10.57 12.06
N ASP A 33 -1.28 -11.75 12.36
CA ASP A 33 0.02 -12.17 11.83
C ASP A 33 0.00 -12.36 10.30
N ASP A 34 -1.06 -12.96 9.77
CA ASP A 34 -1.26 -13.12 8.33
C ASP A 34 -1.26 -11.77 7.59
N ASP A 35 -1.90 -10.76 8.17
CA ASP A 35 -1.99 -9.42 7.56
C ASP A 35 -0.64 -8.71 7.59
N LYS A 36 0.12 -8.87 8.68
CA LYS A 36 1.51 -8.37 8.76
C LYS A 36 2.40 -9.06 7.74
N GLU A 37 2.26 -10.37 7.54
CA GLU A 37 3.02 -11.10 6.53
C GLU A 37 2.68 -10.61 5.12
N ALA A 38 1.40 -10.53 4.78
CA ALA A 38 0.95 -9.98 3.51
C ALA A 38 1.48 -8.56 3.27
N ALA A 39 1.42 -7.69 4.29
CA ALA A 39 1.95 -6.34 4.22
C ALA A 39 3.46 -6.30 3.99
N ARG A 40 4.24 -7.21 4.60
CA ARG A 40 5.69 -7.34 4.32
C ARG A 40 5.94 -7.71 2.86
N HIS A 41 5.12 -8.57 2.26
CA HIS A 41 5.23 -8.88 0.83
C HIS A 41 4.97 -7.64 -0.04
N ARG A 42 3.90 -6.89 0.24
CA ARG A 42 3.59 -5.63 -0.48
C ARG A 42 4.69 -4.59 -0.30
N TRP A 43 5.21 -4.43 0.92
CA TRP A 43 6.32 -3.53 1.23
C TRP A 43 7.57 -3.82 0.39
N ARG A 44 8.00 -5.09 0.33
CA ARG A 44 9.16 -5.49 -0.49
C ARG A 44 8.93 -5.17 -1.96
N ARG A 45 7.72 -5.45 -2.47
CA ARG A 45 7.34 -5.11 -3.85
C ARG A 45 7.43 -3.60 -4.10
N TYR A 46 6.90 -2.77 -3.21
CA TYR A 46 6.92 -1.32 -3.37
C TYR A 46 8.34 -0.74 -3.30
N LYS A 47 9.17 -1.23 -2.39
CA LYS A 47 10.60 -0.88 -2.37
C LYS A 47 11.31 -1.27 -3.67
N ALA A 48 11.02 -2.45 -4.23
CA ALA A 48 11.59 -2.88 -5.51
C ALA A 48 11.12 -2.03 -6.70
N LEU A 49 9.93 -1.41 -6.60
CA LEU A 49 9.44 -0.43 -7.57
C LEU A 49 10.03 0.98 -7.37
N GLY A 50 10.89 1.17 -6.37
CA GLY A 50 11.51 2.47 -6.06
C GLY A 50 10.63 3.42 -5.25
N LEU A 51 9.49 2.95 -4.71
CA LEU A 51 8.61 3.77 -3.89
C LEU A 51 9.25 4.08 -2.53
N ASP A 52 9.05 5.31 -2.07
CA ASP A 52 9.44 5.71 -0.71
C ASP A 52 8.42 5.19 0.31
N CYS A 53 8.71 4.03 0.89
CA CYS A 53 7.83 3.37 1.86
C CYS A 53 8.16 3.82 3.28
N GLN A 54 7.15 4.28 4.02
CA GLN A 54 7.25 4.70 5.41
C GLN A 54 6.30 3.88 6.27
N HIS A 55 6.72 3.56 7.50
CA HIS A 55 5.91 2.80 8.46
C HIS A 55 5.55 3.71 9.64
N HIS A 56 4.28 3.70 10.00
CA HIS A 56 3.73 4.43 11.13
C HIS A 56 2.96 3.46 12.02
N GLN A 57 3.11 3.58 13.34
CA GLN A 57 2.23 2.92 14.29
C GLN A 57 1.20 3.94 14.77
N VAL A 58 -0.07 3.53 14.76
CA VAL A 58 -1.24 4.36 15.07
C VAL A 58 -2.12 3.63 16.07
#